data_AF-A0A0Q8IYL4-F1
#
_entry.id   AF-A0A0Q8IYL4-F1
#
_cell.length_a   1.000
_cell.length_b   1.000
_cell.length_c   1.000
_cell.angle_alpha   90.00
_cell.angle_beta   90.00
_cell.angle_gamma   90.00
#
_symmetry.space_group_name_H-M   'P 1'
#
loop_
_entity.id
_entity.type
_entity.pdbx_description
1 polymer ?
#
loop_
_entity_poly.entity_id
_entity_poly.type
_entity_poly.pdbx_seq_one_letter_code
_entity_poly.pdbx_strand_id
1 'polypeptide(L)'
;MSAISLIPARPGQKPVIANLLQLYLHDMTEFMPFPVGADGRYAYDFLDRFWRFPHFIMSDDEIAGFALVIDECPLTGRAPCWFMAEFFVLKAYRGSGTGRAAIQQALQAHPGQWHIAVPHANRAAQTFWPKALALQSPSSRDIHFDGDDWRLHQFEAV
;
A
#
# COMPACT_ATOMS: atom_id res chain seq x y z
N MET A 1 -3.32 12.57 20.62
CA MET A 1 -3.01 11.78 19.40
C MET A 1 -4.04 12.17 18.37
N SER A 2 -3.62 12.48 17.14
CA SER A 2 -4.54 12.75 16.04
C SER A 2 -5.38 11.52 15.71
N ALA A 3 -6.63 11.72 15.33
CA ALA A 3 -7.52 10.67 14.88
C ALA A 3 -7.08 10.21 13.48
N ILE A 4 -6.86 8.91 13.29
CA ILE A 4 -6.50 8.36 11.98
C ILE A 4 -7.73 7.75 11.33
N SER A 5 -8.03 8.14 10.09
CA SER A 5 -9.13 7.56 9.32
C SER A 5 -8.71 7.17 7.91
N LEU A 6 -9.24 6.07 7.41
CA LEU A 6 -9.12 5.67 6.01
C LEU A 6 -10.42 6.02 5.28
N ILE A 7 -10.35 6.90 4.27
CA ILE A 7 -11.53 7.36 3.53
C ILE A 7 -11.41 7.00 2.04
N PRO A 8 -12.48 6.53 1.38
CA PRO A 8 -12.46 6.28 -0.07
C PRO A 8 -12.19 7.57 -0.86
N ALA A 9 -11.29 7.49 -1.85
CA ALA A 9 -11.01 8.58 -2.76
C ALA A 9 -12.02 8.59 -3.92
N ARG A 10 -12.55 9.77 -4.24
CA ARG A 10 -13.48 9.96 -5.37
C ARG A 10 -12.71 10.02 -6.69
N PRO A 11 -13.34 9.72 -7.85
CA PRO A 11 -12.68 9.80 -9.15
C PRO A 11 -11.99 11.15 -9.42
N GLY A 12 -12.62 12.28 -9.05
CA GLY A 12 -12.03 13.61 -9.21
C GLY A 12 -10.81 13.89 -8.32
N GLN A 13 -10.53 13.05 -7.32
CA GLN A 13 -9.38 13.17 -6.42
C GLN A 13 -8.18 12.34 -6.89
N LYS A 14 -8.29 11.63 -8.01
CA LYS A 14 -7.18 10.88 -8.62
C LYS A 14 -5.91 11.70 -8.83
N PRO A 15 -5.96 12.97 -9.27
CA PRO A 15 -4.77 13.80 -9.36
C PRO A 15 -4.03 13.99 -8.02
N VAL A 16 -4.75 13.99 -6.90
CA VAL A 16 -4.15 14.14 -5.57
C VAL A 16 -3.34 12.89 -5.20
N ILE A 17 -3.91 11.70 -5.37
CA ILE A 17 -3.17 10.44 -5.17
C ILE A 17 -2.02 10.33 -6.18
N ALA A 18 -2.21 10.74 -7.44
CA ALA A 18 -1.14 10.75 -8.43
C ALA A 18 0.06 11.64 -8.02
N ASN A 19 -0.18 12.72 -7.26
CA ASN A 19 0.88 13.56 -6.71
C ASN A 19 1.54 12.92 -5.49
N LEU A 20 0.77 12.31 -4.57
CA LEU A 20 1.33 11.57 -3.43
C LEU A 20 2.14 10.35 -3.89
N LEU A 21 1.73 9.72 -4.99
CA LEU A 21 2.42 8.61 -5.61
C LEU A 21 3.84 9.00 -6.05
N GLN A 22 4.08 10.25 -6.46
CA GLN A 22 5.43 10.71 -6.77
C GLN A 22 6.34 10.73 -5.54
N LEU A 23 5.79 11.05 -4.37
CA LEU A 23 6.51 10.97 -3.09
C LEU A 23 6.74 9.53 -2.66
N TYR A 24 5.78 8.64 -2.93
CA TYR A 24 5.94 7.20 -2.76
C TYR A 24 7.09 6.68 -3.63
N LEU A 25 7.07 6.95 -4.94
CA LEU A 25 8.10 6.50 -5.88
C LEU A 25 9.47 7.07 -5.53
N HIS A 26 9.54 8.33 -5.11
CA HIS A 26 10.78 8.91 -4.58
C HIS A 26 11.35 8.06 -3.42
N ASP A 27 10.53 7.65 -2.45
CA ASP A 27 10.99 6.76 -1.38
C ASP A 27 11.36 5.35 -1.88
N MET A 28 10.66 4.82 -2.89
CA MET A 28 10.99 3.53 -3.49
C MET A 28 12.31 3.55 -4.28
N THR A 29 12.73 4.73 -4.78
CA THR A 29 14.00 4.88 -5.51
C THR A 29 15.24 4.59 -4.68
N GLU A 30 15.11 4.51 -3.35
CA GLU A 30 16.17 4.02 -2.47
C GLU A 30 16.62 2.59 -2.82
N PHE A 31 15.74 1.79 -3.44
CA PHE A 31 16.04 0.40 -3.78
C PHE A 31 15.52 -0.09 -5.14
N MET A 32 14.69 0.69 -5.84
CA MET A 32 14.21 0.37 -7.18
C MET A 32 14.28 1.62 -8.07
N PRO A 33 15.11 1.65 -9.12
CA PRO A 33 15.23 2.84 -9.96
C PRO A 33 13.96 3.07 -10.79
N PHE A 34 13.39 4.26 -10.69
CA PHE A 34 12.28 4.71 -11.55
C PHE A 34 12.74 5.84 -12.47
N PRO A 35 12.49 5.76 -13.79
CA PRO A 35 12.85 6.83 -14.71
C PRO A 35 11.98 8.07 -14.45
N VAL A 36 12.56 9.24 -14.67
CA VAL A 36 11.87 10.54 -14.57
C VAL A 36 11.62 11.07 -15.98
N GLY A 37 10.37 11.45 -16.25
CA GLY A 37 9.96 12.06 -17.51
C GLY A 37 10.38 13.53 -17.64
N ALA A 38 10.17 14.10 -18.82
CA ALA A 38 10.50 15.50 -19.11
C ALA A 38 9.66 16.51 -18.28
N ASP A 39 8.55 16.06 -17.69
CA ASP A 39 7.70 16.84 -16.79
C ASP A 39 8.15 16.77 -15.31
N GLY A 40 9.28 16.10 -15.03
CA GLY A 40 9.83 15.96 -13.70
C GLY A 40 9.12 14.93 -12.82
N ARG A 41 8.25 14.08 -13.40
CA ARG A 41 7.54 13.01 -12.68
C ARG A 41 8.20 11.66 -12.93
N TYR A 42 8.24 10.81 -11.93
CA TYR A 42 8.51 9.39 -12.09
C TYR A 42 7.43 8.74 -12.96
N ALA A 43 7.86 7.93 -13.92
CA ALA A 43 6.97 7.13 -14.75
C ALA A 43 6.30 6.03 -13.92
N TYR A 44 4.98 5.91 -14.05
CA TYR A 44 4.20 4.88 -13.37
C TYR A 44 2.88 4.62 -14.09
N ASP A 45 2.78 3.45 -14.73
CA ASP A 45 1.66 3.13 -15.63
C ASP A 45 0.56 2.30 -14.94
N PHE A 46 0.75 1.93 -13.67
CA PHE A 46 -0.17 1.04 -12.96
C PHE A 46 -1.31 1.75 -12.24
N LEU A 47 -1.30 3.10 -12.17
CA LEU A 47 -2.28 3.83 -11.36
C LEU A 47 -3.71 3.58 -11.84
N ASP A 48 -3.93 3.53 -13.15
CA ASP A 48 -5.25 3.25 -13.71
C ASP A 48 -5.71 1.83 -13.37
N ARG A 49 -4.80 0.85 -13.45
CA ARG A 49 -5.08 -0.54 -13.09
C ARG A 49 -5.44 -0.69 -11.61
N PHE A 50 -4.73 0.02 -10.73
CA PHE A 50 -4.91 -0.07 -9.28
C PHE A 50 -5.97 0.89 -8.72
N TRP A 51 -6.58 1.73 -9.57
CA TRP A 51 -7.70 2.60 -9.21
C TRP A 51 -9.02 1.82 -9.08
N ARG A 52 -9.08 0.81 -8.21
CA ARG A 52 -10.30 0.05 -7.91
C ARG A 52 -10.94 0.50 -6.60
N PHE A 53 -10.20 0.36 -5.49
CA PHE A 53 -10.63 0.82 -4.16
C PHE A 53 -9.55 1.75 -3.58
N PRO A 54 -9.43 2.99 -4.12
CA PRO A 54 -8.44 3.95 -3.66
C PRO A 54 -8.89 4.62 -2.35
N HIS A 55 -7.95 4.87 -1.46
CA HIS A 55 -8.19 5.49 -0.16
C HIS A 55 -7.16 6.56 0.16
N PHE A 56 -7.60 7.62 0.84
CA PHE A 56 -6.72 8.50 1.59
C PHE A 56 -6.56 8.00 3.01
N ILE A 57 -5.33 8.09 3.52
CA ILE A 57 -5.06 7.98 4.95
C ILE A 57 -5.05 9.40 5.49
N MET A 58 -5.94 9.70 6.42
CA MET A 58 -6.08 11.02 7.03
C MET A 58 -5.57 10.98 8.46
N SER A 59 -4.95 12.08 8.89
CA SER A 59 -4.64 12.40 10.28
C SER A 59 -5.40 13.66 10.64
N ASP A 60 -6.48 13.54 11.41
CA ASP A 60 -7.52 14.55 11.54
C ASP A 60 -8.00 14.98 10.14
N ASP A 61 -7.84 16.25 9.77
CA ASP A 61 -8.24 16.79 8.46
C ASP A 61 -7.11 16.83 7.42
N GLU A 62 -5.92 16.33 7.76
CA GLU A 62 -4.73 16.36 6.89
C GLU A 62 -4.49 15.03 6.20
N ILE A 63 -4.04 15.08 4.94
CA ILE A 63 -3.64 13.88 4.21
C ILE A 63 -2.32 13.37 4.77
N ALA A 64 -2.34 12.18 5.37
CA ALA A 64 -1.19 11.48 5.89
C ALA A 64 -0.60 10.46 4.90
N GLY A 65 -1.34 10.09 3.85
CA GLY A 65 -0.92 9.10 2.87
C GLY A 65 -2.06 8.56 2.02
N PHE A 66 -1.85 7.40 1.40
CA PHE A 66 -2.86 6.71 0.59
C PHE A 66 -2.69 5.19 0.64
N ALA A 67 -3.77 4.49 0.28
CA ALA A 67 -3.76 3.05 0.04
C ALA A 67 -4.54 2.73 -1.24
N LEU A 68 -3.97 1.89 -2.10
CA LEU A 68 -4.65 1.34 -3.28
C LEU A 68 -4.92 -0.14 -3.03
N VAL A 69 -6.20 -0.49 -2.91
CA VAL A 69 -6.66 -1.86 -2.73
C VAL A 69 -7.32 -2.34 -4.03
N ILE A 70 -7.06 -3.58 -4.40
CA ILE A 70 -7.71 -4.27 -5.53
C ILE A 70 -8.27 -5.62 -5.07
N ASP A 71 -9.23 -6.15 -5.82
CA ASP A 71 -10.00 -7.38 -5.56
C ASP A 71 -9.50 -8.60 -6.36
N GLU A 72 -8.23 -8.56 -6.77
CA GLU A 72 -7.49 -9.68 -7.35
C GLU A 72 -6.11 -9.78 -6.70
N CYS A 73 -5.58 -11.00 -6.54
CA CYS A 73 -4.22 -11.22 -6.05
C CYS A 73 -3.29 -11.58 -7.22
N PRO A 74 -2.71 -10.58 -7.91
CA PRO A 74 -2.02 -10.78 -9.18
C PRO A 74 -0.79 -11.68 -9.08
N LEU A 75 -0.12 -11.67 -7.93
CA LEU A 75 1.10 -12.46 -7.67
C LEU A 75 0.84 -13.96 -7.56
N THR A 76 -0.41 -14.38 -7.33
CA THR A 76 -0.78 -15.80 -7.25
C THR A 76 -1.96 -16.19 -8.15
N GLY A 77 -2.52 -15.24 -8.91
CA GLY A 77 -3.70 -15.44 -9.75
C GLY A 77 -4.99 -15.78 -8.98
N ARG A 78 -5.07 -15.49 -7.67
CA ARG A 78 -6.23 -15.87 -6.85
C ARG A 78 -7.33 -14.81 -6.96
N ALA A 79 -8.58 -15.26 -7.10
CA ALA A 79 -9.79 -14.45 -6.97
C ALA A 79 -10.96 -15.33 -6.40
N PRO A 80 -11.83 -14.81 -5.52
CA PRO A 80 -11.76 -13.49 -4.89
C PRO A 80 -10.61 -13.40 -3.88
N CYS A 81 -9.88 -12.28 -3.88
CA CYS A 81 -8.75 -12.04 -2.98
C CYS A 81 -8.40 -10.54 -2.97
N TRP A 82 -8.33 -9.93 -1.81
CA TRP A 82 -7.91 -8.55 -1.65
C TRP A 82 -6.39 -8.44 -1.71
N PHE A 83 -5.89 -7.44 -2.42
CA PHE A 83 -4.46 -7.17 -2.52
C PHE A 83 -4.17 -5.69 -2.23
N MET A 84 -3.18 -5.46 -1.38
CA MET A 84 -2.63 -4.13 -1.16
C MET A 84 -1.67 -3.81 -2.31
N ALA A 85 -2.17 -3.12 -3.34
CA ALA A 85 -1.38 -2.78 -4.51
C ALA A 85 -0.31 -1.72 -4.18
N GLU A 86 -0.71 -0.66 -3.47
CA GLU A 86 0.22 0.36 -3.00
C GLU A 86 -0.20 0.87 -1.62
N PHE A 87 0.76 1.09 -0.73
CA PHE A 87 0.51 1.60 0.61
C PHE A 87 1.60 2.58 1.02
N PHE A 88 1.21 3.84 1.24
CA PHE A 88 2.17 4.90 1.52
C PHE A 88 1.70 5.79 2.66
N VAL A 89 2.60 6.02 3.62
CA VAL A 89 2.45 7.01 4.69
C VAL A 89 3.58 8.02 4.56
N LEU A 90 3.24 9.30 4.53
CA LEU A 90 4.19 10.41 4.48
C LEU A 90 5.12 10.36 5.70
N LYS A 91 6.40 10.74 5.51
CA LYS A 91 7.43 10.67 6.56
C LYS A 91 7.04 11.37 7.86
N ALA A 92 6.34 12.51 7.78
CA ALA A 92 5.86 13.26 8.93
C ALA A 92 4.89 12.48 9.84
N TYR A 93 4.19 11.47 9.30
CA TYR A 93 3.20 10.65 10.02
C TYR A 93 3.71 9.23 10.27
N ARG A 94 5.02 8.96 10.11
CA ARG A 94 5.61 7.65 10.44
C ARG A 94 5.97 7.58 11.92
N GLY A 95 5.99 6.38 12.48
CA GLY A 95 6.35 6.15 13.89
C GLY A 95 5.26 6.52 14.91
N SER A 96 4.15 7.13 14.47
CA SER A 96 3.01 7.53 15.32
C SER A 96 1.86 6.51 15.36
N GLY A 97 1.99 5.38 14.65
CA GLY A 97 0.93 4.38 14.52
C GLY A 97 -0.02 4.59 13.34
N THR A 98 0.12 5.68 12.56
CA THR A 98 -0.74 5.99 11.41
C THR A 98 -0.89 4.83 10.42
N GLY A 99 0.23 4.23 10.00
CA GLY A 99 0.18 3.10 9.06
C GLY A 99 -0.57 1.88 9.62
N ARG A 100 -0.43 1.59 10.92
CA ARG A 100 -1.12 0.46 11.56
C ARG A 100 -2.63 0.72 11.64
N ALA A 101 -3.03 1.92 12.02
CA ALA A 101 -4.44 2.28 12.07
C ALA A 101 -5.10 2.25 10.68
N ALA A 102 -4.38 2.71 9.65
CA ALA A 102 -4.85 2.71 8.28
C ALA A 102 -5.06 1.29 7.72
N ILE A 103 -4.10 0.37 7.88
CA ILE A 103 -4.29 -1.02 7.43
C ILE A 103 -5.44 -1.69 8.18
N GLN A 104 -5.57 -1.48 9.49
CA GLN A 104 -6.68 -2.07 10.26
C GLN A 104 -8.05 -1.64 9.71
N GLN A 105 -8.20 -0.37 9.34
CA GLN A 105 -9.42 0.12 8.70
C GLN A 105 -9.63 -0.44 7.29
N ALA A 106 -8.56 -0.61 6.51
CA ALA A 106 -8.66 -1.27 5.20
C ALA A 106 -9.14 -2.72 5.33
N LEU A 107 -8.60 -3.47 6.29
CA LEU A 107 -9.02 -4.85 6.54
C LEU A 107 -10.50 -4.94 6.96
N GLN A 108 -10.97 -3.99 7.78
CA GLN A 108 -12.38 -3.91 8.20
C GLN A 108 -13.31 -3.54 7.04
N ALA A 109 -12.89 -2.65 6.14
CA ALA A 109 -13.67 -2.25 4.97
C ALA A 109 -13.78 -3.36 3.91
N HIS A 110 -12.85 -4.32 3.92
CA HIS A 110 -12.70 -5.36 2.91
C HIS A 110 -12.47 -6.73 3.58
N PRO A 111 -13.50 -7.34 4.18
CA PRO A 111 -13.38 -8.66 4.79
C PRO A 111 -13.11 -9.75 3.73
N GLY A 112 -12.42 -10.81 4.15
CA GLY A 112 -12.11 -11.98 3.32
C GLY A 112 -10.62 -12.27 3.20
N GLN A 113 -10.23 -12.96 2.12
CA GLN A 113 -8.86 -13.41 1.90
C GLN A 113 -7.98 -12.24 1.41
N TRP A 114 -6.79 -12.10 1.98
CA TRP A 114 -5.86 -11.01 1.69
C TRP A 114 -4.46 -11.50 1.34
N HIS A 115 -3.84 -10.81 0.38
CA HIS A 115 -2.40 -10.84 0.13
C HIS A 115 -1.78 -9.45 0.29
N ILE A 116 -0.61 -9.41 0.92
CA ILE A 116 0.27 -8.25 0.97
C ILE A 116 1.67 -8.73 0.63
N ALA A 117 2.27 -8.17 -0.42
CA ALA A 117 3.62 -8.54 -0.82
C ALA A 117 4.58 -7.36 -0.64
N VAL A 118 5.78 -7.67 -0.18
CA VAL A 118 6.78 -6.67 0.19
C VAL A 118 8.10 -7.02 -0.48
N PRO A 119 8.70 -6.13 -1.29
CA PRO A 119 10.04 -6.38 -1.83
C PRO A 119 11.03 -6.61 -0.69
N HIS A 120 11.96 -7.56 -0.85
CA HIS A 120 13.01 -7.80 0.16
C HIS A 120 13.88 -6.56 0.38
N ALA A 121 14.09 -5.77 -0.68
CA ALA A 121 14.88 -4.56 -0.61
C ALA A 121 14.24 -3.44 0.25
N ASN A 122 12.92 -3.45 0.43
CA ASN A 122 12.20 -2.48 1.26
C ASN A 122 12.28 -2.84 2.75
N ARG A 123 13.44 -2.62 3.38
CA ARG A 123 13.71 -2.97 4.79
C ARG A 123 12.72 -2.36 5.78
N ALA A 124 12.26 -1.13 5.51
CA ALA A 124 11.28 -0.46 6.34
C ALA A 124 9.93 -1.21 6.34
N ALA A 125 9.45 -1.58 5.14
CA ALA A 125 8.21 -2.35 5.00
C ALA A 125 8.35 -3.77 5.56
N GLN A 126 9.50 -4.43 5.38
CA GLN A 126 9.80 -5.76 5.98
C GLN A 126 9.69 -5.74 7.51
N THR A 127 10.00 -4.60 8.15
CA THR A 127 9.84 -4.43 9.59
C THR A 127 8.41 -4.07 9.99
N PHE A 128 7.72 -3.31 9.15
CA PHE A 128 6.37 -2.80 9.41
C PHE A 128 5.30 -3.89 9.34
N TRP A 129 5.24 -4.64 8.23
CA TRP A 129 4.11 -5.53 7.93
C TRP A 129 3.91 -6.66 8.95
N PRO A 130 4.94 -7.39 9.42
CA PRO A 130 4.76 -8.42 10.44
C PRO A 130 4.13 -7.88 11.74
N LYS A 131 4.47 -6.64 12.13
CA LYS A 131 3.91 -5.99 13.32
C LYS A 131 2.49 -5.50 13.07
N ALA A 132 2.25 -4.93 11.89
CA ALA A 132 0.95 -4.38 11.53
C ALA A 132 -0.12 -5.47 11.39
N LEU A 133 0.27 -6.65 10.91
CA LEU A 133 -0.60 -7.82 10.67
C LEU A 133 -0.61 -8.83 11.82
N ALA A 134 0.00 -8.53 12.96
CA ALA A 134 0.18 -9.51 14.04
C ALA A 134 -1.14 -10.15 14.51
N LEU A 135 -2.25 -9.41 14.44
CA LEU A 135 -3.58 -9.91 14.82
C LEU A 135 -4.19 -10.86 13.78
N GLN A 136 -3.77 -10.76 12.53
CA GLN A 136 -4.25 -11.58 11.42
C GLN A 136 -3.51 -12.92 11.32
N SER A 137 -2.42 -13.09 12.08
CA SER A 137 -1.57 -14.30 12.06
C SER A 137 -1.22 -14.78 10.65
N PRO A 138 -0.60 -13.93 9.80
CA PRO A 138 -0.39 -14.25 8.40
C PRO A 138 0.60 -15.38 8.18
N SER A 139 0.25 -16.29 7.28
CA SER A 139 1.23 -17.21 6.68
C SER A 139 2.11 -16.42 5.73
N SER A 140 3.43 -16.51 5.91
CA SER A 140 4.40 -15.73 5.15
C SER A 140 5.36 -16.63 4.41
N ARG A 141 5.63 -16.34 3.13
CA ARG A 141 6.59 -17.08 2.30
C ARG A 141 7.29 -16.17 1.31
N ASP A 142 8.47 -16.58 0.88
CA ASP A 142 9.17 -15.90 -0.22
C ASP A 142 8.61 -16.32 -1.57
N ILE A 143 8.52 -15.36 -2.48
CA ILE A 143 8.14 -15.54 -3.88
C ILE A 143 9.12 -14.75 -4.76
N HIS A 144 9.33 -15.24 -5.97
CA HIS A 144 10.06 -14.53 -7.01
C HIS A 144 9.06 -13.98 -8.03
N PHE A 145 9.08 -12.68 -8.28
CA PHE A 145 8.16 -12.02 -9.21
C PHE A 145 8.84 -10.83 -9.87
N ASP A 146 8.70 -10.76 -11.20
CA ASP A 146 9.23 -9.67 -12.05
C ASP A 146 10.73 -9.39 -11.84
N GLY A 147 11.52 -10.46 -11.64
CA GLY A 147 12.97 -10.38 -11.45
C GLY A 147 13.41 -10.05 -10.01
N ASP A 148 12.48 -9.81 -9.10
CA ASP A 148 12.76 -9.47 -7.71
C ASP A 148 12.22 -10.53 -6.72
N ASP A 149 12.81 -10.56 -5.53
CA ASP A 149 12.34 -11.39 -4.41
C ASP A 149 11.44 -10.60 -3.46
N TRP A 150 10.30 -11.21 -3.13
CA TRP A 150 9.25 -10.61 -2.32
C TRP A 150 8.88 -11.53 -1.15
N ARG A 151 8.51 -10.92 -0.04
CA ARG A 151 7.86 -11.56 1.11
C ARG A 151 6.35 -11.43 0.93
N LEU A 152 5.66 -12.52 0.65
CA LEU A 152 4.20 -12.57 0.56
C LEU A 152 3.60 -12.95 1.91
N HIS A 153 2.68 -12.11 2.41
CA HIS A 153 1.84 -12.36 3.58
C HIS A 153 0.43 -12.72 3.11
N GLN A 154 -0.07 -13.89 3.51
CA GLN A 154 -1.43 -14.36 3.24
C GLN A 154 -2.19 -14.57 4.55
N PHE A 155 -3.42 -14.07 4.60
CA PHE A 155 -4.29 -14.19 5.78
C PHE A 155 -5.76 -13.98 5.40
N GLU A 156 -6.64 -14.17 6.37
CA GLU A 156 -8.06 -13.84 6.28
C GLU A 156 -8.37 -12.70 7.25
N ALA A 157 -8.99 -11.64 6.73
CA ALA A 157 -9.52 -10.54 7.52
C ALA A 157 -10.98 -10.84 7.84
N VAL A 158 -11.31 -10.86 9.14
CA VAL A 158 -12.67 -11.08 9.66
C VAL A 158 -13.29 -9.75 10.08
#